data_AF-A0A0V1BIQ1-F1
#
_entry.id   AF-A0A0V1BIQ1-F1
#
_cell.length_a   1.000
_cell.length_b   1.000
_cell.length_c   1.000
_cell.angle_alpha   90.00
_cell.angle_beta   90.00
_cell.angle_gamma   90.00
#
_symmetry.space_group_name_H-M   'P 1'
#
loop_
_entity.id
_entity.type
_entity.pdbx_description
1 polymer ?
#
loop_
_entity_poly.entity_id
_entity_poly.type
_entity_poly.pdbx_seq_one_letter_code
_entity_poly.pdbx_strand_id
1 'polypeptide(L)'
;MALASWTESVNMFCDETEKLIRDDCYISCFPRSIQIAPVPNVERFVFENLTGTKMQMMKGTTTLAFIYKGKTAADRGGIMFAVDSRASSGKYICIHIQVLVLKTSSTVMKVIPLSGRILSTLAGGAADCQFWLRVISKICKLYELRYKCEISVAAATKTLQNIILEYLGYGLSMGMIVGGFNHDVRSHHHHLLFSIFDDKYVEYYFQGPALYFLDSEGTRKKSHLFSCGSGSLNAYGILDTFYKPSMTDDEAKDLARRAIMHATYRDIGSGGQCSVFHLQPSGYNLESQTDVSDMYHSFMEEMKRPFYDPSRA
;
A
#
# COMPACT_ATOMS: atom_id res chain seq x y z
N MET A 1 -17.51 41.96 -9.60
CA MET A 1 -17.93 41.31 -8.33
C MET A 1 -18.25 39.83 -8.57
N ALA A 2 -17.24 38.98 -8.79
CA ALA A 2 -17.44 37.52 -8.86
C ALA A 2 -16.11 36.74 -8.69
N LEU A 3 -15.26 37.15 -7.73
CA LEU A 3 -13.96 36.52 -7.45
C LEU A 3 -13.81 36.15 -5.96
N ALA A 4 -14.90 36.04 -5.21
CA ALA A 4 -14.86 35.90 -3.74
C ALA A 4 -15.69 34.74 -3.17
N SER A 5 -16.08 33.73 -3.96
CA SER A 5 -16.91 32.61 -3.45
C SER A 5 -16.25 31.23 -3.52
N TRP A 6 -14.94 31.13 -3.78
CA TRP A 6 -14.20 29.86 -3.75
C TRP A 6 -13.46 29.62 -2.41
N THR A 7 -13.63 30.51 -1.43
CA THR A 7 -12.97 30.44 -0.12
C THR A 7 -13.83 29.88 1.01
N GLU A 8 -15.01 29.32 0.73
CA GLU A 8 -15.91 28.75 1.74
C GLU A 8 -16.22 27.25 1.53
N SER A 9 -15.25 26.48 1.03
CA SER A 9 -15.20 25.01 1.21
C SER A 9 -13.96 24.55 1.98
N VAL A 10 -13.40 25.47 2.78
CA VAL A 10 -12.35 25.20 3.75
C VAL A 10 -13.04 24.62 4.99
N ASN A 11 -13.11 23.28 5.12
CA ASN A 11 -13.26 22.50 6.37
C ASN A 11 -13.97 21.14 6.19
N MET A 12 -13.59 20.33 5.19
CA MET A 12 -14.00 18.91 5.14
C MET A 12 -12.84 17.92 5.27
N PHE A 13 -11.58 18.40 5.30
CA PHE A 13 -10.38 17.56 5.28
C PHE A 13 -9.29 17.95 6.29
N CYS A 14 -9.53 18.96 7.14
CA CYS A 14 -8.53 19.43 8.10
C CYS A 14 -8.65 18.64 9.42
N ASP A 15 -8.25 17.37 9.38
CA ASP A 15 -7.91 16.63 10.60
C ASP A 15 -6.58 17.17 11.15
N GLU A 16 -6.37 17.08 12.47
CA GLU A 16 -5.10 17.39 13.17
C GLU A 16 -3.85 16.75 12.53
N THR A 17 -4.05 15.75 11.67
CA THR A 17 -3.05 15.13 10.80
C THR A 17 -2.40 16.09 9.79
N GLU A 18 -3.09 17.14 9.33
CA GLU A 18 -2.54 18.12 8.38
C GLU A 18 -1.56 19.10 9.04
N LYS A 19 -1.69 19.32 10.37
CA LYS A 19 -0.70 20.03 11.18
C LYS A 19 0.60 19.24 11.30
N LEU A 20 0.52 17.94 11.60
CA LEU A 20 1.67 17.02 11.61
C LEU A 20 2.39 16.98 10.24
N ILE A 21 1.62 17.01 9.14
CA ILE A 21 2.15 17.10 7.77
C ILE A 21 2.90 18.41 7.53
N ARG A 22 2.40 19.56 8.03
CA ARG A 22 3.07 20.86 7.88
C ARG A 22 4.40 20.94 8.63
N ASP A 23 4.48 20.31 9.79
CA ASP A 23 5.72 20.27 10.59
C ASP A 23 6.75 19.29 9.99
N ASP A 24 6.30 18.18 9.40
CA ASP A 24 7.17 17.18 8.75
C ASP A 24 7.62 17.57 7.32
N CYS A 25 6.85 18.39 6.59
CA CYS A 25 7.07 18.64 5.16
C CYS A 25 8.09 19.74 4.82
N TYR A 26 8.87 20.27 5.78
CA TYR A 26 10.01 21.16 5.51
C TYR A 26 11.26 20.41 4.99
N ILE A 27 11.06 19.42 4.11
CA ILE A 27 12.15 18.65 3.52
C ILE A 27 12.50 19.23 2.15
N SER A 28 13.51 20.09 2.10
CA SER A 28 14.12 20.61 0.88
C SER A 28 15.02 19.58 0.16
N CYS A 29 14.66 18.30 0.16
CA CYS A 29 15.52 17.20 -0.33
C CYS A 29 14.99 16.50 -1.57
N PHE A 30 14.20 17.21 -2.37
CA PHE A 30 13.95 16.78 -3.73
C PHE A 30 15.30 16.62 -4.45
N PRO A 31 15.57 15.50 -5.12
CA PRO A 31 16.46 15.57 -6.26
C PRO A 31 15.84 16.59 -7.22
N ARG A 32 16.52 17.73 -7.42
CA ARG A 32 16.12 18.68 -8.46
C ARG A 32 16.13 17.92 -9.78
N SER A 33 14.93 17.68 -10.30
CA SER A 33 14.62 17.05 -11.58
C SER A 33 15.21 15.65 -11.80
N ILE A 34 14.35 14.63 -11.88
CA ILE A 34 14.51 13.67 -12.98
C ILE A 34 14.42 14.54 -14.25
N GLN A 35 15.47 14.59 -15.06
CA GLN A 35 15.47 15.39 -16.29
C GLN A 35 14.31 14.91 -17.17
N ILE A 36 13.28 15.75 -17.26
CA ILE A 36 12.15 15.54 -18.15
C ILE A 36 12.64 15.84 -19.58
N ALA A 37 12.17 15.07 -20.56
CA ALA A 37 12.45 15.38 -21.96
C ALA A 37 12.02 16.84 -22.26
N PRO A 38 12.87 17.65 -22.93
CA PRO A 38 12.61 19.08 -23.12
C PRO A 38 11.54 19.32 -24.20
N VAL A 39 10.30 18.93 -23.93
CA VAL A 39 9.15 19.10 -24.82
C VAL A 39 8.14 20.08 -24.19
N PRO A 40 7.50 20.97 -24.99
CA PRO A 40 6.66 22.05 -24.45
C PRO A 40 5.43 21.58 -23.66
N ASN A 41 4.86 20.43 -24.04
CA ASN A 41 3.76 19.79 -23.35
C ASN A 41 3.97 18.28 -23.46
N VAL A 42 4.40 17.66 -22.36
CA VAL A 42 4.76 16.24 -22.36
C VAL A 42 3.54 15.36 -22.57
N GLU A 43 2.39 15.67 -21.96
CA GLU A 43 1.16 14.91 -22.14
C GLU A 43 0.74 14.87 -23.62
N ARG A 44 0.71 16.04 -24.27
CA ARG A 44 0.39 16.15 -25.69
C ARG A 44 1.44 15.47 -26.56
N PHE A 45 2.71 15.65 -26.26
CA PHE A 45 3.81 15.00 -26.98
C PHE A 45 3.73 13.48 -26.87
N VAL A 46 3.48 12.94 -25.68
CA VAL A 46 3.28 11.51 -25.41
C VAL A 46 2.04 11.02 -26.17
N PHE A 47 0.93 11.75 -26.13
CA PHE A 47 -0.30 11.39 -26.83
C PHE A 47 -0.14 11.38 -28.37
N GLU A 48 0.55 12.38 -28.93
CA GLU A 48 0.76 12.54 -30.38
C GLU A 48 1.86 11.63 -30.92
N ASN A 49 2.88 11.29 -30.12
CA ASN A 49 4.06 10.54 -30.55
C ASN A 49 4.12 9.10 -30.01
N LEU A 50 3.17 8.64 -29.18
CA LEU A 50 2.96 7.20 -28.95
C LEU A 50 2.40 6.57 -30.23
N THR A 51 3.28 6.32 -31.20
CA THR A 51 2.97 5.65 -32.47
C THR A 51 2.99 4.11 -32.36
N GLY A 52 2.96 3.57 -31.14
CA GLY A 52 2.80 2.15 -30.85
C GLY A 52 1.38 1.82 -30.40
N THR A 53 0.96 0.57 -30.57
CA THR A 53 -0.26 0.03 -29.93
C THR A 53 -0.26 0.47 -28.46
N LYS A 54 -1.24 1.28 -28.04
CA LYS A 54 -1.38 1.67 -26.62
C LYS A 54 -1.22 0.40 -25.80
N MET A 55 -0.16 0.32 -25.01
CA MET A 55 0.09 -0.84 -24.17
C MET A 55 -1.01 -0.82 -23.11
N GLN A 56 -2.14 -1.47 -23.41
CA GLN A 56 -3.20 -1.67 -22.45
C GLN A 56 -2.62 -2.58 -21.39
N MET A 57 -2.09 -1.97 -20.32
CA MET A 57 -1.68 -2.72 -19.15
C MET A 57 -2.93 -3.37 -18.58
N MET A 58 -3.15 -4.63 -18.94
CA MET A 58 -4.10 -5.47 -18.23
C MET A 58 -3.52 -5.66 -16.84
N LYS A 59 -4.05 -4.90 -15.88
CA LYS A 59 -3.64 -4.96 -14.48
C LYS A 59 -4.07 -6.33 -13.98
N GLY A 60 -3.19 -7.33 -13.97
CA GLY A 60 -3.52 -8.65 -13.43
C GLY A 60 -2.97 -8.78 -12.03
N THR A 61 -3.76 -8.44 -11.00
CA THR A 61 -3.33 -8.43 -9.59
C THR A 61 -4.53 -8.27 -8.66
N THR A 62 -4.47 -8.88 -7.49
CA THR A 62 -5.34 -8.56 -6.35
C THR A 62 -4.50 -8.34 -5.12
N THR A 63 -4.64 -7.15 -4.53
CA THR A 63 -4.08 -6.81 -3.24
C THR A 63 -5.18 -6.29 -2.33
N LEU A 64 -5.08 -6.56 -1.04
CA LEU A 64 -5.98 -6.03 -0.04
C LEU A 64 -5.25 -5.78 1.26
N ALA A 65 -5.77 -4.84 2.03
CA ALA A 65 -5.36 -4.64 3.40
C ALA A 65 -6.51 -4.10 4.25
N PHE A 66 -6.54 -4.47 5.52
CA PHE A 66 -7.51 -3.94 6.46
C PHE A 66 -6.94 -3.86 7.88
N ILE A 67 -7.47 -2.90 8.63
CA ILE A 67 -7.16 -2.68 10.04
C ILE A 67 -8.16 -3.47 10.88
N TYR A 68 -7.70 -4.14 11.93
CA TYR A 68 -8.58 -4.79 12.91
C TYR A 68 -8.00 -4.69 14.31
N LYS A 69 -8.88 -4.74 15.31
CA LYS A 69 -8.52 -4.82 16.73
C LYS A 69 -8.58 -6.27 17.18
N GLY A 70 -7.63 -6.70 18.01
CA GLY A 70 -7.68 -7.99 18.67
C GLY A 70 -8.95 -8.12 19.50
N LYS A 71 -9.64 -9.26 19.38
CA LYS A 71 -10.87 -9.54 20.12
C LYS A 71 -10.57 -10.00 21.55
N THR A 72 -9.49 -10.74 21.75
CA THR A 72 -9.01 -11.21 23.04
C THR A 72 -7.67 -10.56 23.41
N ALA A 73 -7.26 -10.64 24.68
CA ALA A 73 -5.96 -10.13 25.12
C ALA A 73 -4.76 -10.89 24.53
N ALA A 74 -4.98 -12.09 23.98
CA ALA A 74 -3.96 -12.87 23.29
C ALA A 74 -3.81 -12.46 21.82
N ASP A 75 -4.86 -11.86 21.23
CA ASP A 75 -4.83 -11.38 19.86
C ASP A 75 -4.07 -10.07 19.79
N ARG A 76 -3.17 -9.98 18.82
CA ARG A 76 -2.27 -8.84 18.69
C ARG A 76 -2.95 -7.69 17.97
N GLY A 77 -3.86 -7.98 17.04
CA GLY A 77 -4.48 -6.98 16.18
C GLY A 77 -3.46 -6.23 15.31
N GLY A 78 -3.95 -5.27 14.52
CA GLY A 78 -3.10 -4.42 13.69
C GLY A 78 -3.61 -4.29 12.26
N ILE A 79 -2.71 -4.48 11.29
CA ILE A 79 -3.05 -4.39 9.86
C ILE A 79 -2.71 -5.71 9.18
N MET A 80 -3.70 -6.30 8.53
CA MET A 80 -3.52 -7.49 7.71
C MET A 80 -3.38 -7.08 6.24
N PHE A 81 -2.35 -7.57 5.57
CA PHE A 81 -2.16 -7.43 4.12
C PHE A 81 -2.26 -8.81 3.49
N ALA A 82 -2.95 -8.92 2.36
CA ALA A 82 -2.90 -10.13 1.54
C ALA A 82 -2.77 -9.78 0.06
N VAL A 83 -1.95 -10.55 -0.64
CA VAL A 83 -1.65 -10.34 -2.04
C VAL A 83 -1.55 -11.67 -2.78
N ASP A 84 -1.92 -11.67 -4.05
CA ASP A 84 -1.58 -12.74 -4.98
C ASP A 84 -0.16 -12.56 -5.54
N SER A 85 0.37 -13.56 -6.26
CA SER A 85 1.75 -13.54 -6.76
C SER A 85 1.86 -13.59 -8.30
N ARG A 86 0.74 -13.55 -9.04
CA ARG A 86 0.74 -13.65 -10.51
C ARG A 86 1.17 -12.35 -11.16
N ALA A 87 1.97 -12.44 -12.21
CA ALA A 87 2.25 -11.33 -13.12
C ALA A 87 1.94 -11.78 -14.56
N SER A 88 1.24 -10.92 -15.31
CA SER A 88 0.85 -11.18 -16.69
C SER A 88 1.35 -10.08 -17.63
N SER A 89 1.66 -10.47 -18.86
CA SER A 89 1.86 -9.54 -19.99
C SER A 89 0.84 -9.88 -21.06
N GLY A 90 -0.23 -9.08 -21.10
CA GLY A 90 -1.39 -9.40 -21.93
C GLY A 90 -2.02 -10.73 -21.51
N LYS A 91 -2.21 -11.64 -22.47
CA LYS A 91 -2.81 -12.96 -22.24
C LYS A 91 -1.82 -13.99 -21.69
N TYR A 92 -0.53 -13.68 -21.69
CA TYR A 92 0.50 -14.60 -21.24
C TYR A 92 0.81 -14.39 -19.76
N ILE A 93 0.89 -15.50 -19.05
CA ILE A 93 1.38 -15.52 -17.67
C ILE A 93 2.91 -15.51 -17.76
N CYS A 94 3.52 -14.40 -17.36
CA CYS A 94 4.95 -14.18 -17.50
C CYS A 94 5.71 -14.62 -16.25
N ILE A 95 5.44 -15.80 -15.68
CA ILE A 95 6.12 -16.25 -14.45
C ILE A 95 7.64 -16.29 -14.70
N HIS A 96 8.30 -15.18 -14.39
CA HIS A 96 9.71 -14.99 -14.03
C HIS A 96 10.02 -13.49 -14.00
N ILE A 97 10.37 -12.97 -12.82
CA ILE A 97 11.64 -12.29 -12.52
C ILE A 97 11.50 -11.63 -11.15
N GLN A 98 12.47 -11.97 -10.29
CA GLN A 98 12.63 -11.48 -8.93
C GLN A 98 12.64 -9.96 -8.89
N VAL A 99 11.91 -9.37 -7.93
CA VAL A 99 12.46 -8.25 -7.20
C VAL A 99 12.58 -8.63 -5.73
N LEU A 100 13.81 -9.01 -5.42
CA LEU A 100 14.36 -9.29 -4.10
C LEU A 100 14.11 -8.09 -3.17
N VAL A 101 13.22 -8.26 -2.19
CA VAL A 101 13.47 -7.99 -0.76
C VAL A 101 12.61 -9.00 0.01
N LEU A 102 13.24 -9.75 0.92
CA LEU A 102 12.78 -10.96 1.63
C LEU A 102 13.11 -12.27 0.89
N LYS A 103 14.30 -12.81 1.21
CA LYS A 103 14.81 -14.13 0.82
C LYS A 103 13.82 -15.22 1.25
N THR A 104 13.11 -15.91 0.33
CA THR A 104 12.76 -17.36 0.46
C THR A 104 11.93 -17.99 -0.67
N SER A 105 11.49 -17.31 -1.72
CA SER A 105 10.70 -17.99 -2.77
C SER A 105 10.87 -17.38 -4.16
N SER A 106 10.70 -18.21 -5.19
CA SER A 106 10.84 -17.91 -6.63
C SER A 106 9.69 -17.07 -7.21
N THR A 107 8.85 -16.48 -6.35
CA THR A 107 7.62 -15.76 -6.72
C THR A 107 7.71 -14.25 -6.44
N VAL A 108 6.93 -13.46 -7.20
CA VAL A 108 6.88 -12.00 -7.06
C VAL A 108 6.15 -11.64 -5.77
N MET A 109 6.86 -10.97 -4.85
CA MET A 109 6.25 -10.42 -3.64
C MET A 109 5.65 -9.06 -3.97
N LYS A 110 4.32 -8.96 -3.98
CA LYS A 110 3.58 -7.70 -4.25
C LYS A 110 3.46 -6.79 -3.02
N VAL A 111 4.28 -7.02 -2.01
CA VAL A 111 4.37 -6.20 -0.80
C VAL A 111 5.81 -5.72 -0.67
N ILE A 112 6.00 -4.41 -0.55
CA ILE A 112 7.30 -3.77 -0.37
C ILE A 112 7.33 -3.06 0.98
N PRO A 113 8.31 -3.36 1.85
CA PRO A 113 8.55 -2.57 3.05
C PRO A 113 9.15 -1.21 2.70
N LEU A 114 8.53 -0.13 3.18
CA LEU A 114 9.04 1.23 3.00
C LEU A 114 9.97 1.64 4.16
N SER A 115 9.57 1.30 5.38
CA SER A 115 10.33 1.45 6.64
C SER A 115 10.00 0.25 7.55
N GLY A 116 10.63 0.14 8.72
CA GLY A 116 10.43 -0.97 9.66
C GLY A 116 8.96 -1.21 10.06
N ARG A 117 8.13 -0.16 10.01
CA ARG A 117 6.71 -0.19 10.42
C ARG A 117 5.74 0.28 9.33
N ILE A 118 6.20 0.38 8.08
CA ILE A 118 5.37 0.81 6.94
C ILE A 118 5.51 -0.18 5.79
N LEU A 119 4.39 -0.75 5.36
CA LEU A 119 4.28 -1.63 4.21
C LEU A 119 3.45 -0.97 3.10
N SER A 120 3.79 -1.29 1.86
CA SER A 120 3.00 -0.92 0.69
C SER A 120 2.73 -2.12 -0.20
N THR A 121 1.56 -2.14 -0.86
CA THR A 121 1.25 -3.10 -1.91
C THR A 121 1.63 -2.58 -3.30
N LEU A 122 1.72 -3.51 -4.26
CA LEU A 122 1.98 -3.26 -5.67
C LEU A 122 0.75 -3.64 -6.50
N ALA A 123 0.12 -2.69 -7.19
CA ALA A 123 -0.85 -2.97 -8.26
C ALA A 123 -0.73 -1.94 -9.40
N GLY A 124 -0.82 -2.39 -10.64
CA GLY A 124 -0.59 -1.55 -11.83
C GLY A 124 0.69 -1.94 -12.58
N GLY A 125 1.36 -0.96 -13.16
CA GLY A 125 2.66 -1.14 -13.80
C GLY A 125 3.71 -1.58 -12.77
N ALA A 126 4.26 -2.77 -12.94
CA ALA A 126 5.23 -3.32 -12.00
C ALA A 126 6.47 -2.42 -11.85
N ALA A 127 6.97 -1.87 -12.97
CA ALA A 127 8.10 -0.95 -12.97
C ALA A 127 7.79 0.36 -12.24
N ASP A 128 6.66 1.00 -12.56
CA ASP A 128 6.23 2.27 -11.95
C ASP A 128 6.13 2.13 -10.44
N CYS A 129 5.36 1.13 -9.99
CA CYS A 129 5.12 0.93 -8.57
C CYS A 129 6.41 0.60 -7.81
N GLN A 130 7.24 -0.31 -8.34
CA GLN A 130 8.50 -0.67 -7.69
C GLN A 130 9.50 0.50 -7.63
N PHE A 131 9.58 1.28 -8.71
CA PHE A 131 10.48 2.43 -8.76
C PHE A 131 10.07 3.49 -7.74
N TRP A 132 8.80 3.92 -7.75
CA TRP A 132 8.32 4.97 -6.85
C TRP A 132 8.28 4.53 -5.39
N LEU A 133 7.97 3.26 -5.10
CA LEU A 133 8.07 2.71 -3.74
C LEU A 133 9.52 2.64 -3.23
N ARG A 134 10.50 2.39 -4.10
CA ARG A 134 11.91 2.48 -3.73
C ARG A 134 12.36 3.92 -3.49
N VAL A 135 11.88 4.88 -4.28
CA VAL A 135 12.16 6.30 -4.07
C VAL A 135 11.62 6.76 -2.72
N ILE A 136 10.34 6.48 -2.41
CA ILE A 136 9.76 6.88 -1.13
C ILE A 136 10.43 6.16 0.05
N SER A 137 10.82 4.89 -0.08
CA SER A 137 11.58 4.18 0.98
C SER A 137 12.90 4.87 1.30
N LYS A 138 13.63 5.37 0.29
CA LYS A 138 14.85 6.18 0.50
C LYS A 138 14.55 7.48 1.22
N ILE A 139 13.46 8.17 0.86
CA ILE A 139 13.04 9.42 1.51
C ILE A 139 12.68 9.16 2.98
N CYS A 140 11.91 8.10 3.27
CA CYS A 140 11.58 7.69 4.63
C CYS A 140 12.85 7.42 5.46
N LYS A 141 13.83 6.70 4.89
CA LYS A 141 15.09 6.42 5.58
C LYS A 141 15.93 7.68 5.81
N LEU A 142 15.96 8.59 4.85
CA LEU A 142 16.66 9.87 4.99
C LEU A 142 16.03 10.74 6.08
N TYR A 143 14.71 10.76 6.16
CA TYR A 143 13.97 11.44 7.23
C TYR A 143 14.36 10.88 8.59
N GLU A 144 14.35 9.55 8.74
CA GLU A 144 14.76 8.86 9.97
C GLU A 144 16.18 9.22 10.40
N LEU A 145 17.13 9.27 9.47
CA LEU A 145 18.52 9.61 9.79
C LEU A 145 18.69 11.07 10.21
N ARG A 146 17.88 11.99 9.66
CA ARG A 146 17.96 13.42 9.95
C ARG A 146 17.35 13.75 11.31
N TYR A 147 16.13 13.27 11.54
CA TYR A 147 15.33 13.66 12.70
C TYR A 147 15.39 12.64 13.83
N LYS A 148 16.07 11.50 13.63
CA LYS A 148 16.16 10.38 14.58
C LYS A 148 14.79 9.86 15.03
N CYS A 149 13.75 10.07 14.21
CA CYS A 149 12.39 9.61 14.42
C CYS A 149 11.84 8.96 13.14
N GLU A 150 10.96 7.97 13.29
CA GLU A 150 10.29 7.35 12.16
C GLU A 150 9.28 8.30 11.52
N ILE A 151 9.20 8.28 10.18
CA ILE A 151 8.24 9.09 9.44
C ILE A 151 6.81 8.59 9.69
N SER A 152 5.86 9.52 9.80
CA SER A 152 4.44 9.14 9.87
C SER A 152 3.94 8.57 8.53
N VAL A 153 2.99 7.63 8.57
CA VAL A 153 2.36 7.08 7.36
C VAL A 153 1.65 8.19 6.58
N ALA A 154 1.09 9.17 7.30
CA ALA A 154 0.44 10.32 6.70
C ALA A 154 1.42 11.19 5.89
N ALA A 155 2.61 11.48 6.45
CA ALA A 155 3.66 12.23 5.77
C ALA A 155 4.22 11.45 4.59
N ALA A 156 4.58 10.17 4.76
CA ALA A 156 5.12 9.34 3.68
C ALA A 156 4.16 9.25 2.48
N THR A 157 2.88 9.04 2.73
CA THR A 157 1.86 8.98 1.68
C THR A 157 1.61 10.35 1.05
N LYS A 158 1.69 11.44 1.81
CA LYS A 158 1.54 12.79 1.26
C LYS A 158 2.72 13.18 0.36
N THR A 159 3.95 12.86 0.78
CA THR A 159 5.16 13.05 -0.04
C THR A 159 5.04 12.28 -1.35
N LEU A 160 4.60 11.03 -1.29
CA LEU A 160 4.38 10.22 -2.48
C LEU A 160 3.27 10.79 -3.39
N GLN A 161 2.16 11.25 -2.82
CA GLN A 161 1.08 11.91 -3.57
C GLN A 161 1.62 13.13 -4.34
N ASN A 162 2.41 13.98 -3.68
CA ASN A 162 2.98 15.17 -4.31
C ASN A 162 3.91 14.80 -5.47
N ILE A 163 4.75 13.77 -5.29
CA ILE A 163 5.60 13.24 -6.37
C ILE A 163 4.74 12.76 -7.53
N ILE A 164 3.70 11.96 -7.28
CA ILE A 164 2.83 11.41 -8.35
C ILE A 164 2.13 12.54 -9.13
N LEU A 165 1.69 13.60 -8.43
CA LEU A 165 1.03 14.75 -9.06
C LEU A 165 1.93 15.50 -10.04
N GLU A 166 3.25 15.52 -9.83
CA GLU A 166 4.20 16.10 -10.80
C GLU A 166 4.23 15.33 -12.14
N TYR A 167 3.85 14.06 -12.12
CA TYR A 167 3.80 13.17 -13.28
C TYR A 167 2.35 12.91 -13.76
N LEU A 168 1.40 13.73 -13.32
CA LEU A 168 0.01 13.61 -13.78
C LEU A 168 -0.06 13.84 -15.30
N GLY A 169 -0.69 12.92 -16.02
CA GLY A 169 -0.78 12.95 -17.49
C GLY A 169 0.40 12.30 -18.24
N TYR A 170 1.43 11.82 -17.54
CA TYR A 170 2.60 11.18 -18.17
C TYR A 170 2.42 9.67 -18.42
N GLY A 171 1.23 9.13 -18.13
CA GLY A 171 0.92 7.72 -18.35
C GLY A 171 1.40 6.75 -17.26
N LEU A 172 1.64 7.23 -16.04
CA LEU A 172 1.91 6.35 -14.90
C LEU A 172 0.71 5.45 -14.62
N SER A 173 0.96 4.21 -14.25
CA SER A 173 -0.07 3.24 -13.89
C SER A 173 0.24 2.63 -12.52
N MET A 174 -0.36 3.18 -11.47
CA MET A 174 -0.13 2.73 -10.10
C MET A 174 -1.40 2.75 -9.29
N GLY A 175 -1.55 1.74 -8.43
CA GLY A 175 -2.52 1.66 -7.36
C GLY A 175 -1.84 0.95 -6.20
N MET A 176 -1.76 1.61 -5.05
CA MET A 176 -1.02 1.09 -3.91
C MET A 176 -1.76 1.36 -2.62
N ILE A 177 -1.70 0.37 -1.75
CA ILE A 177 -2.21 0.45 -0.40
C ILE A 177 -1.01 0.56 0.51
N VAL A 178 -0.86 1.69 1.20
CA VAL A 178 0.21 1.98 2.15
C VAL A 178 -0.38 1.93 3.55
N GLY A 179 0.12 1.01 4.38
CA GLY A 179 -0.30 0.91 5.78
C GLY A 179 0.90 0.87 6.71
N GLY A 180 0.71 1.43 7.90
CA GLY A 180 1.73 1.47 8.92
C GLY A 180 1.17 1.90 10.26
N PHE A 181 2.05 1.91 11.25
CA PHE A 181 1.72 2.45 12.57
C PHE A 181 2.34 3.82 12.73
N ASN A 182 1.50 4.80 13.08
CA ASN A 182 1.98 6.15 13.32
C ASN A 182 2.59 6.26 14.72
N HIS A 183 3.74 6.94 14.75
CA HIS A 183 4.31 7.52 15.95
C HIS A 183 3.86 8.98 16.05
N ASP A 184 3.29 9.38 17.18
CA ASP A 184 3.07 10.77 17.50
C ASP A 184 4.40 11.34 17.99
N VAL A 185 5.00 12.19 17.17
CA VAL A 185 6.17 12.98 17.54
C VAL A 185 5.65 14.29 18.12
N ARG A 186 5.18 14.28 19.37
CA ARG A 186 5.02 15.53 20.12
C ARG A 186 6.39 15.99 20.62
N SER A 187 7.20 16.49 19.68
CA SER A 187 8.33 17.35 19.99
C SER A 187 7.77 18.58 20.71
N HIS A 188 7.99 18.64 22.02
CA HIS A 188 7.82 19.84 22.79
C HIS A 188 8.77 20.91 22.22
N HIS A 189 8.28 21.78 21.35
CA HIS A 189 8.86 23.11 21.16
C HIS A 189 8.58 23.93 22.42
N HIS A 190 9.23 23.55 23.54
CA HIS A 190 9.51 24.52 24.58
C HIS A 190 10.52 25.50 24.01
N HIS A 191 9.98 26.62 23.54
CA HIS A 191 10.66 27.89 23.48
C HIS A 191 11.33 28.12 24.84
N LEU A 192 12.66 28.22 24.87
CA LEU A 192 13.46 29.23 25.58
C LEU A 192 14.93 28.81 25.65
N LEU A 193 15.81 29.80 25.54
CA LEU A 193 17.22 29.77 25.91
C LEU A 193 17.44 28.84 27.12
N PHE A 194 18.25 27.79 26.99
CA PHE A 194 19.32 27.40 27.92
C PHE A 194 19.83 25.97 27.64
N SER A 195 21.14 25.86 27.79
CA SER A 195 21.90 24.68 28.21
C SER A 195 22.35 23.65 27.16
N ILE A 196 23.64 23.37 27.30
CA ILE A 196 24.59 22.69 26.43
C ILE A 196 24.67 21.17 26.74
N PHE A 197 23.77 20.63 27.56
CA PHE A 197 23.72 19.21 27.88
C PHE A 197 22.27 18.82 28.10
N ASP A 198 21.75 17.86 27.33
CA ASP A 198 20.89 16.79 27.86
C ASP A 198 20.38 15.87 26.75
N ASP A 199 20.62 14.57 26.93
CA ASP A 199 19.99 13.46 26.24
C ASP A 199 18.46 13.52 26.46
N LYS A 200 17.76 14.22 25.57
CA LYS A 200 16.29 14.34 25.67
C LYS A 200 15.62 13.03 25.25
N TYR A 201 14.99 12.38 26.23
CA TYR A 201 14.00 11.33 26.02
C TYR A 201 12.84 11.85 25.16
N VAL A 202 12.61 11.20 24.00
CA VAL A 202 11.44 11.44 23.14
C VAL A 202 10.31 10.56 23.65
N GLU A 203 9.26 11.17 24.20
CA GLU A 203 8.05 10.45 24.61
C GLU A 203 7.15 10.26 23.38
N TYR A 204 7.13 9.05 22.85
CA TYR A 204 6.33 8.67 21.68
C TYR A 204 4.90 8.36 22.12
N TYR A 205 3.93 9.19 21.75
CA TYR A 205 2.52 8.75 21.80
C TYR A 205 2.23 7.90 20.56
N PHE A 206 1.36 6.91 20.65
CA PHE A 206 1.08 5.99 19.54
C PHE A 206 -0.27 6.33 18.92
N GLN A 207 -0.28 6.84 17.68
CA GLN A 207 -1.52 7.21 16.97
C GLN A 207 -2.25 6.01 16.36
N GLY A 208 -1.74 4.79 16.57
CA GLY A 208 -2.39 3.58 16.09
C GLY A 208 -2.14 3.29 14.60
N PRO A 209 -2.80 2.25 14.08
CA PRO A 209 -2.68 1.83 12.69
C PRO A 209 -3.33 2.85 11.75
N ALA A 210 -2.68 3.16 10.63
CA ALA A 210 -3.21 3.98 9.57
C ALA A 210 -3.04 3.29 8.21
N LEU A 211 -4.06 3.41 7.36
CA LEU A 211 -4.08 2.79 6.04
C LEU A 211 -4.54 3.82 5.01
N TYR A 212 -3.78 3.94 3.93
CA TYR A 212 -4.01 4.88 2.85
C TYR A 212 -3.97 4.18 1.50
N PHE A 213 -4.83 4.63 0.59
CA PHE A 213 -4.82 4.27 -0.81
C PHE A 213 -4.28 5.44 -1.63
N LEU A 214 -3.37 5.14 -2.57
CA LEU A 214 -2.87 6.06 -3.57
C LEU A 214 -2.99 5.49 -4.98
N ASP A 215 -3.27 6.35 -5.95
CA ASP A 215 -3.28 6.00 -7.37
C ASP A 215 -2.47 7.00 -8.22
N SER A 216 -2.30 6.66 -9.50
CA SER A 216 -1.63 7.49 -10.50
C SER A 216 -2.37 8.78 -10.86
N GLU A 217 -3.62 8.95 -10.43
CA GLU A 217 -4.39 10.20 -10.62
C GLU A 217 -4.14 11.19 -9.48
N GLY A 218 -3.31 10.82 -8.50
CA GLY A 218 -3.03 11.64 -7.32
C GLY A 218 -4.12 11.55 -6.25
N THR A 219 -5.01 10.56 -6.33
CA THR A 219 -5.95 10.27 -5.24
C THR A 219 -5.16 9.83 -4.01
N ARG A 220 -5.53 10.36 -2.84
CA ARG A 220 -5.05 9.88 -1.54
C ARG A 220 -6.23 9.77 -0.60
N LYS A 221 -6.59 8.54 -0.21
CA LYS A 221 -7.73 8.25 0.66
C LYS A 221 -7.30 7.48 1.89
N LYS A 222 -7.78 7.87 3.07
CA LYS A 222 -7.61 7.13 4.33
C LYS A 222 -8.84 6.25 4.56
N SER A 223 -8.67 5.00 4.95
CA SER A 223 -9.76 4.09 5.29
C SER A 223 -9.27 3.01 6.27
N HIS A 224 -10.18 2.18 6.76
CA HIS A 224 -9.85 0.97 7.52
C HIS A 224 -9.66 -0.26 6.64
N LEU A 225 -10.10 -0.21 5.38
CA LEU A 225 -10.07 -1.33 4.47
C LEU A 225 -9.91 -0.83 3.03
N PHE A 226 -9.04 -1.51 2.28
CA PHE A 226 -8.89 -1.32 0.84
C PHE A 226 -8.65 -2.65 0.14
N SER A 227 -9.16 -2.75 -1.08
CA SER A 227 -8.69 -3.71 -2.08
C SER A 227 -8.37 -2.97 -3.39
N CYS A 228 -7.27 -3.37 -4.03
CA CYS A 228 -6.75 -2.76 -5.24
C CYS A 228 -6.28 -3.83 -6.24
N GLY A 229 -6.49 -3.56 -7.53
CA GLY A 229 -6.14 -4.44 -8.65
C GLY A 229 -7.38 -4.93 -9.42
N SER A 230 -7.19 -5.78 -10.43
CA SER A 230 -8.28 -6.33 -11.26
C SER A 230 -9.29 -7.15 -10.47
N GLY A 231 -8.82 -8.00 -9.55
CA GLY A 231 -9.71 -8.83 -8.73
C GLY A 231 -10.25 -8.13 -7.49
N SER A 232 -10.03 -6.81 -7.35
CA SER A 232 -10.43 -6.06 -6.15
C SER A 232 -11.93 -6.13 -5.87
N LEU A 233 -12.78 -6.02 -6.89
CA LEU A 233 -14.24 -6.11 -6.73
C LEU A 233 -14.68 -7.48 -6.17
N ASN A 234 -14.03 -8.55 -6.60
CA ASN A 234 -14.30 -9.90 -6.08
C ASN A 234 -13.86 -10.03 -4.62
N ALA A 235 -12.73 -9.42 -4.25
CA ALA A 235 -12.26 -9.38 -2.87
C ALA A 235 -13.20 -8.56 -1.97
N TYR A 236 -13.67 -7.39 -2.44
CA TYR A 236 -14.63 -6.57 -1.69
C TYR A 236 -15.90 -7.34 -1.33
N GLY A 237 -16.45 -8.17 -2.23
CA GLY A 237 -17.65 -8.97 -1.92
C GLY A 237 -17.50 -9.86 -0.68
N ILE A 238 -16.29 -10.42 -0.47
CA ILE A 238 -15.99 -11.22 0.73
C ILE A 238 -15.68 -10.30 1.92
N LEU A 239 -14.84 -9.29 1.71
CA LEU A 239 -14.45 -8.36 2.76
C LEU A 239 -15.67 -7.65 3.37
N ASP A 240 -16.55 -7.08 2.57
CA ASP A 240 -17.73 -6.34 3.04
C ASP A 240 -18.73 -7.23 3.80
N THR A 241 -18.75 -8.54 3.51
CA THR A 241 -19.64 -9.49 4.16
C THR A 241 -19.10 -9.97 5.51
N PHE A 242 -17.79 -10.22 5.60
CA PHE A 242 -17.19 -10.93 6.73
C PHE A 242 -16.27 -10.08 7.62
N TYR A 243 -15.84 -8.92 7.15
CA TYR A 243 -14.98 -8.02 7.93
C TYR A 243 -15.69 -7.51 9.19
N LYS A 244 -14.98 -7.58 10.31
CA LYS A 244 -15.40 -7.01 11.58
C LYS A 244 -14.26 -6.14 12.14
N PRO A 245 -14.56 -4.97 12.76
CA PRO A 245 -13.54 -4.15 13.39
C PRO A 245 -12.78 -4.84 14.53
N SER A 246 -13.39 -5.83 15.18
CA SER A 246 -12.77 -6.65 16.22
C SER A 246 -12.86 -8.13 15.84
N MET A 247 -11.71 -8.77 15.68
CA MET A 247 -11.54 -10.16 15.22
C MET A 247 -10.36 -10.80 15.96
N THR A 248 -10.32 -12.13 16.00
CA THR A 248 -9.10 -12.84 16.40
C THR A 248 -8.05 -12.76 15.28
N ASP A 249 -6.77 -12.96 15.63
CA ASP A 249 -5.69 -12.96 14.63
C ASP A 249 -5.94 -14.05 13.56
N ASP A 250 -6.48 -15.20 13.95
CA ASP A 250 -6.80 -16.30 13.03
C ASP A 250 -8.02 -16.02 12.15
N GLU A 251 -9.08 -15.41 12.70
CA GLU A 251 -10.25 -14.94 11.94
C GLU A 251 -9.82 -13.91 10.86
N ALA A 252 -8.92 -12.98 11.22
CA ALA A 252 -8.40 -11.99 10.29
C ALA A 252 -7.55 -12.62 9.17
N LYS A 253 -6.64 -13.55 9.51
CA LYS A 253 -5.84 -14.28 8.52
C LYS A 253 -6.72 -15.05 7.55
N ASP A 254 -7.72 -15.76 8.07
CA ASP A 254 -8.62 -16.57 7.28
C ASP A 254 -9.52 -15.73 6.37
N LEU A 255 -10.03 -14.58 6.85
CA LEU A 255 -10.74 -13.60 6.03
C LEU A 255 -9.88 -13.13 4.84
N ALA A 256 -8.63 -12.75 5.11
CA ALA A 256 -7.71 -12.26 4.08
C ALA A 256 -7.41 -13.35 3.02
N ARG A 257 -7.22 -14.60 3.47
CA ARG A 257 -7.03 -15.78 2.62
C ARG A 257 -8.25 -16.08 1.75
N ARG A 258 -9.46 -16.08 2.33
CA ARG A 258 -10.73 -16.29 1.62
C ARG A 258 -10.92 -15.22 0.54
N ALA A 259 -10.68 -13.95 0.87
CA ALA A 259 -10.85 -12.84 -0.06
C ALA A 259 -9.92 -12.93 -1.28
N ILE A 260 -8.64 -13.24 -1.08
CA ILE A 260 -7.70 -13.46 -2.20
C ILE A 260 -8.10 -14.70 -3.01
N MET A 261 -8.43 -15.82 -2.36
CA MET A 261 -8.85 -17.05 -3.07
C MET A 261 -10.03 -16.78 -4.01
N HIS A 262 -11.10 -16.16 -3.50
CA HIS A 262 -12.27 -15.83 -4.32
C HIS A 262 -11.95 -14.87 -5.46
N ALA A 263 -11.08 -13.89 -5.23
CA ALA A 263 -10.61 -13.00 -6.29
C ALA A 263 -9.85 -13.76 -7.37
N THR A 264 -8.89 -14.60 -6.98
CA THR A 264 -8.07 -15.39 -7.91
C THR A 264 -8.86 -16.46 -8.68
N TYR A 265 -9.96 -16.97 -8.13
CA TYR A 265 -10.83 -17.93 -8.82
C TYR A 265 -11.64 -17.28 -9.95
N ARG A 266 -12.00 -15.99 -9.81
CA ARG A 266 -12.84 -15.26 -10.77
C ARG A 266 -12.06 -14.34 -11.70
N ASP A 267 -10.94 -13.79 -11.23
CA ASP A 267 -10.11 -12.87 -11.98
C ASP A 267 -8.97 -13.60 -12.71
N ILE A 268 -8.97 -13.53 -14.04
CA ILE A 268 -7.92 -14.12 -14.89
C ILE A 268 -6.53 -13.53 -14.60
N GLY A 269 -6.50 -12.26 -14.18
CA GLY A 269 -5.27 -11.53 -13.91
C GLY A 269 -4.59 -11.92 -12.60
N SER A 270 -5.30 -12.56 -11.68
CA SER A 270 -4.80 -12.88 -10.34
C SER A 270 -4.55 -14.38 -10.16
N GLY A 271 -3.56 -14.75 -9.34
CA GLY A 271 -3.32 -16.16 -8.99
C GLY A 271 -1.92 -16.43 -8.43
N GLY A 272 -1.52 -17.70 -8.49
CA GLY A 272 -0.25 -18.17 -7.93
C GLY A 272 -0.38 -18.43 -6.43
N GLN A 273 0.47 -17.80 -5.63
CA GLN A 273 0.47 -17.93 -4.18
C GLN A 273 -0.27 -16.77 -3.52
N CYS A 274 -1.03 -17.07 -2.47
CA CYS A 274 -1.58 -16.08 -1.54
C CYS A 274 -0.56 -15.86 -0.42
N SER A 275 -0.01 -14.66 -0.32
CA SER A 275 0.89 -14.26 0.78
C SER A 275 0.16 -13.31 1.73
N VAL A 276 0.17 -13.64 3.01
CA VAL A 276 -0.49 -12.86 4.07
C VAL A 276 0.56 -12.32 5.03
N PHE A 277 0.58 -11.00 5.19
CA PHE A 277 1.46 -10.30 6.12
C PHE A 277 0.66 -9.66 7.23
N HIS A 278 1.16 -9.81 8.45
CA HIS A 278 0.62 -9.16 9.62
C HIS A 278 1.58 -8.06 10.06
N LEU A 279 1.12 -6.82 9.93
CA LEU A 279 1.85 -5.64 10.37
C LEU A 279 1.39 -5.28 11.78
N GLN A 280 2.36 -5.13 12.67
CA GLN A 280 2.21 -4.85 14.10
C GLN A 280 3.09 -3.65 14.49
N PRO A 281 2.92 -3.07 15.69
CA PRO A 281 3.76 -1.97 16.15
C PRO A 281 5.26 -2.32 16.20
N SER A 282 5.60 -3.60 16.41
CA SER A 282 6.98 -4.10 16.44
C SER A 282 7.60 -4.29 15.05
N GLY A 283 6.78 -4.31 13.99
CA GLY A 283 7.21 -4.62 12.62
C GLY A 283 6.21 -5.53 11.92
N TYR A 284 6.62 -6.10 10.79
CA TYR A 284 5.78 -7.00 9.99
C TYR A 284 6.31 -8.43 9.98
N ASN A 285 5.40 -9.39 9.89
CA ASN A 285 5.71 -10.81 9.75
C ASN A 285 4.93 -11.42 8.58
N LEU A 286 5.55 -12.34 7.85
CA LEU A 286 4.86 -13.19 6.89
C LEU A 286 4.20 -14.33 7.67
N GLU A 287 2.86 -14.35 7.72
CA GLU A 287 2.10 -15.33 8.51
C GLU A 287 1.78 -16.58 7.71
N SER A 288 1.50 -16.44 6.41
CA SER A 288 1.22 -17.58 5.55
C SER A 288 1.57 -17.28 4.10
N GLN A 289 2.12 -18.28 3.42
CA GLN A 289 2.25 -18.31 1.97
C GLN A 289 1.75 -19.68 1.50
N THR A 290 0.66 -19.69 0.72
CA THR A 290 0.00 -20.93 0.30
C THR A 290 -0.39 -20.82 -1.17
N ASP A 291 -0.30 -21.94 -1.90
CA ASP A 291 -0.83 -21.98 -3.26
C ASP A 291 -2.36 -21.80 -3.25
N VAL A 292 -2.86 -20.98 -4.17
CA VAL A 292 -4.29 -20.70 -4.28
C VAL A 292 -5.09 -21.97 -4.59
N SER A 293 -4.50 -22.93 -5.32
CA SER A 293 -5.15 -24.20 -5.68
C SER A 293 -5.41 -25.04 -4.44
N ASP A 294 -4.40 -25.18 -3.56
CA ASP A 294 -4.52 -25.90 -2.30
C ASP A 294 -5.56 -25.24 -1.38
N MET A 295 -5.58 -23.90 -1.35
CA MET A 295 -6.58 -23.13 -0.62
C MET A 295 -7.99 -23.41 -1.17
N TYR A 296 -8.16 -23.40 -2.49
CA TYR A 296 -9.44 -23.68 -3.13
C TYR A 296 -9.96 -25.09 -2.76
N HIS A 297 -9.11 -26.11 -2.85
CA HIS A 297 -9.48 -27.47 -2.46
C HIS A 297 -9.90 -27.56 -0.99
N SER A 298 -9.11 -26.95 -0.09
CA SER A 298 -9.44 -26.89 1.34
C SER A 298 -10.81 -26.23 1.60
N PHE A 299 -11.12 -25.13 0.91
CA PHE A 299 -12.42 -24.45 1.05
C PHE A 299 -13.58 -25.24 0.46
N MET A 300 -13.36 -25.97 -0.64
CA MET A 300 -14.40 -26.82 -1.23
C MET A 300 -14.74 -28.02 -0.35
N GLU A 301 -13.74 -28.60 0.32
CA GLU A 301 -13.94 -29.63 1.33
C GLU A 301 -14.74 -29.11 2.53
N GLU A 302 -14.41 -27.91 3.04
CA GLU A 302 -15.17 -27.25 4.12
C GLU A 302 -16.65 -27.04 3.75
N MET A 303 -16.91 -26.60 2.51
CA MET A 303 -18.28 -26.38 2.01
C MET A 303 -19.00 -27.67 1.60
N LYS A 304 -18.35 -28.84 1.66
CA LYS A 304 -18.86 -30.14 1.18
C LYS A 304 -19.39 -30.08 -0.25
N ARG A 305 -18.78 -29.25 -1.11
CA ARG A 305 -19.19 -29.14 -2.51
C ARG A 305 -18.41 -30.14 -3.36
N PRO A 306 -19.06 -30.83 -4.31
CA PRO A 306 -18.34 -31.67 -5.24
C PRO A 306 -17.41 -30.78 -6.08
N PHE A 307 -16.14 -31.15 -6.16
CA PHE A 307 -15.15 -30.49 -7.01
C PHE A 307 -14.43 -31.50 -7.89
N TYR A 308 -13.91 -31.04 -9.01
CA TYR A 308 -13.12 -31.86 -9.92
C TYR A 308 -11.73 -32.10 -9.31
N ASP A 309 -11.42 -33.36 -9.01
CA ASP A 309 -10.11 -33.81 -8.56
C ASP A 309 -9.37 -34.44 -9.75
N PRO A 310 -8.36 -33.76 -10.31
CA PRO A 310 -7.61 -34.28 -11.47
C PRO A 310 -6.80 -35.54 -11.13
N SER A 311 -6.59 -35.87 -9.85
CA SER A 311 -5.90 -37.11 -9.43
C SER A 311 -6.82 -38.33 -9.36
N ARG A 312 -8.14 -38.12 -9.39
CA ARG A 312 -9.16 -39.18 -9.40
C ARG A 312 -9.73 -39.48 -10.80
N ALA A 313 -9.13 -38.90 -11.84
CA ALA A 313 -9.51 -39.08 -13.24
C ALA A 313 -8.73 -40.19 -13.93
#